data_AF-A0A7W0HVL6-F1
#
_entry.id   AF-A0A7W0HVL6-F1
#
_cell.length_a   1.000
_cell.length_b   1.000
_cell.length_c   1.000
_cell.angle_alpha   90.00
_cell.angle_beta   90.00
_cell.angle_gamma   90.00
#
_symmetry.space_group_name_H-M   'P 1'
#
loop_
_entity.id
_entity.type
_entity.pdbx_description
1 polymer ?
#
loop_
_entity_poly.entity_id
_entity_poly.type
_entity_poly.pdbx_seq_one_letter_code
_entity_poly.pdbx_strand_id
1 'polypeptide(L)' 'MEIVIALVFAAVVLFCADRLLLWLEGRGHIHWRRKGRKKIADERAELDNLLSK' A
#
# COMPACT_ATOMS: atom_id res chain seq x y z
N MET A 1 31.53 -0.55 3.16
CA MET A 1 30.77 -0.79 4.40
C MET A 1 29.67 0.24 4.60
N GLU A 2 29.94 1.53 4.37
CA GLU A 2 28.96 2.63 4.56
C GLU A 2 27.68 2.47 3.75
N ILE A 3 27.77 2.06 2.48
CA ILE A 3 26.60 1.84 1.62
C ILE A 3 25.69 0.75 2.19
N VAL A 4 26.27 -0.33 2.75
CA VAL A 4 25.49 -1.41 3.34
C VAL A 4 24.74 -0.91 4.58
N ILE A 5 25.41 -0.10 5.40
CA ILE A 5 24.80 0.53 6.59
C ILE A 5 23.65 1.47 6.17
N ALA A 6 23.87 2.30 5.15
CA ALA A 6 22.86 3.21 4.63
C ALA A 6 21.63 2.45 4.09
N LEU A 7 21.85 1.35 3.36
CA LEU A 7 20.77 0.51 2.84
C LEU A 7 19.99 -0.19 3.96
N VAL A 8 20.68 -0.73 4.96
CA VAL A 8 20.03 -1.35 6.12
C VAL A 8 19.25 -0.31 6.91
N PHE A 9 19.81 0.87 7.13
CA PHE A 9 19.12 1.96 7.82
C PHE A 9 17.87 2.40 7.06
N ALA A 10 17.97 2.59 5.73
CA ALA A 10 16.82 2.94 4.90
C ALA A 10 15.73 1.85 4.95
N ALA A 11 16.12 0.57 4.89
CA ALA A 11 15.19 -0.55 4.98
C ALA A 11 14.47 -0.60 6.33
N VAL A 12 15.21 -0.38 7.44
CA VAL A 12 14.64 -0.34 8.79
C VAL A 12 13.68 0.84 8.93
N VAL A 13 14.06 2.03 8.47
CA VAL A 13 13.20 3.23 8.53
C VAL A 13 11.91 3.01 7.74
N LEU A 14 11.99 2.48 6.52
CA LEU A 14 10.83 2.16 5.69
C LEU A 14 9.93 1.13 6.38
N PHE A 15 10.51 0.08 6.96
CA PHE A 15 9.76 -0.95 7.67
C PHE A 15 9.03 -0.39 8.90
N CYS A 16 9.69 0.46 9.68
CA CYS A 16 9.07 1.13 10.82
C CYS A 16 7.94 2.07 10.39
N ALA A 17 8.13 2.84 9.32
CA ALA A 17 7.11 3.73 8.78
C ALA A 17 5.88 2.96 8.30
N ASP A 18 6.08 1.87 7.56
CA ASP A 18 4.98 1.03 7.06
C ASP A 18 4.18 0.41 8.20
N ARG A 19 4.88 -0.14 9.21
CA ARG A 19 4.25 -0.76 10.38
C ARG A 19 3.51 0.26 11.26
N LEU A 20 4.04 1.47 11.39
CA LEU A 20 3.38 2.58 12.08
C LEU A 20 2.13 3.01 11.33
N LEU A 21 2.19 3.10 10.00
CA LEU A 21 1.05 3.46 9.15
C LEU A 21 -0.07 2.42 9.27
N LEU A 22 0.27 1.13 9.26
CA LEU A 22 -0.67 0.03 9.48
C LEU A 22 -1.28 0.07 10.90
N TRP A 23 -0.48 0.40 11.91
CA TRP A 23 -0.98 0.53 13.28
C TRP A 23 -1.93 1.73 13.44
N LEU A 24 -1.64 2.84 12.76
CA LEU A 24 -2.52 4.02 12.70
C LEU A 24 -3.82 3.73 11.93
N GLU A 25 -3.76 2.93 10.87
CA GLU A 25 -4.94 2.44 10.15
C GLU A 25 -5.80 1.54 11.07
N GLY A 26 -5.18 0.65 11.83
CA GLY A 26 -5.87 -0.24 12.79
C GLY A 26 -6.54 0.51 13.96
N ARG A 27 -6.03 1.69 14.34
CA ARG A 27 -6.63 2.56 15.35
C ARG A 27 -7.80 3.42 14.83
N GLY A 28 -8.16 3.30 13.56
CA GLY A 28 -9.29 4.02 12.96
C GLY A 28 -9.03 5.50 12.68
N HIS A 29 -7.80 5.99 12.85
CA HIS A 29 -7.45 7.40 12.65
C HIS A 29 -7.11 7.72 11.19
N ILE A 30 -6.72 6.71 10.41
CA ILE A 30 -6.29 6.88 9.01
C ILE A 30 -6.99 5.84 8.14
N HIS A 31 -8.19 6.15 7.64
CA HIS A 31 -8.94 5.34 6.66
C HIS A 31 -8.36 5.45 5.23
N TRP A 32 -7.03 5.48 5.08
CA TRP A 32 -6.42 5.82 3.80
C TRP A 32 -6.49 4.65 2.79
N ARG A 33 -6.29 3.42 3.25
CA ARG A 33 -6.24 2.24 2.36
C ARG A 33 -7.59 1.83 1.78
N ARG A 34 -8.72 2.25 2.38
CA ARG A 34 -10.07 1.90 1.92
C ARG A 34 -10.74 2.98 1.04
N LYS A 35 -10.29 4.23 1.08
CA LYS A 35 -10.91 5.30 0.26
C LYS A 35 -10.39 5.33 -1.19
N GLY A 36 -9.20 4.77 -1.45
CA GLY A 36 -8.55 4.78 -2.77
C GLY A 36 -8.57 3.44 -3.53
N ARG A 37 -8.85 2.31 -2.86
CA ARG A 37 -9.03 1.04 -3.58
C ARG A 37 -10.49 0.94 -4.03
N LYS A 38 -10.78 1.45 -5.23
CA LYS A 38 -11.87 0.88 -6.04
C LYS A 38 -11.70 -0.63 -5.99
N LYS A 39 -12.75 -1.33 -5.57
CA LYS A 39 -12.76 -2.79 -5.52
C LYS A 39 -12.28 -3.28 -6.89
N ILE A 40 -11.18 -4.04 -6.93
CA ILE A 40 -10.67 -4.69 -8.14
C ILE A 40 -11.76 -5.55 -8.83
N ALA A 41 -12.84 -5.89 -8.11
CA ALA A 41 -14.03 -6.53 -8.67
C ALA A 41 -14.79 -5.66 -9.69
N ASP A 42 -14.81 -4.34 -9.53
CA ASP A 42 -15.52 -3.39 -10.41
C ASP A 42 -14.74 -3.16 -11.71
N GLU A 43 -13.41 -3.03 -11.59
CA GLU A 43 -12.51 -2.78 -12.72
C GLU A 43 -12.35 -4.01 -13.64
N ARG A 44 -12.47 -5.23 -13.08
CA ARG A 44 -12.55 -6.45 -13.90
C ARG A 44 -13.83 -6.53 -14.73
N ALA A 45 -14.96 -6.08 -14.20
CA ALA A 45 -16.23 -6.10 -14.93
C ALA A 45 -16.24 -5.13 -16.10
N GLU A 46 -15.58 -3.97 -15.96
CA GLU A 46 -15.41 -3.00 -17.04
C GLU A 46 -14.44 -3.51 -18.12
N LEU A 47 -13.35 -4.19 -17.72
CA LEU A 47 -12.37 -4.76 -18.65
C LEU A 47 -12.93 -5.93 -19.47
N ASP A 48 -13.73 -6.83 -18.85
CA ASP A 48 -14.43 -7.92 -19.56
C ASP A 48 -15.42 -7.35 -20.59
N ASN A 49 -16.11 -6.26 -20.26
CA ASN A 49 -17.04 -5.60 -21.17
C ASN A 49 -16.31 -4.95 -22.38
N LEU A 50 -15.13 -4.35 -22.15
CA LEU A 50 -14.32 -3.75 -23.21
C LEU A 50 -13.63 -4.79 -24.11
N LEU A 51 -13.27 -5.97 -23.58
CA LEU A 51 -12.62 -7.05 -24.34
C LEU A 51 -13.61 -7.95 -25.09
N SER A 52 -14.89 -7.94 -24.71
CA SER A 52 -15.93 -8.74 -25.34
C SER A 52 -16.64 -8.04 -26.51
N LYS A 53 -16.11 -6.91 -27.01
CA LYS A 53 -16.63 -6.15 -28.15
C LYS A 53 -15.65 -6.19 -29.33
#